data_AF-A0A428WG53-F1
#
_entry.id   AF-A0A428WG53-F1
#
_cell.length_a   1.000
_cell.length_b   1.000
_cell.length_c   1.000
_cell.angle_alpha   90.00
_cell.angle_beta   90.00
_cell.angle_gamma   90.00
#
_symmetry.space_group_name_H-M   'P 1'
#
loop_
_entity.id
_entity.type
_entity.pdbx_description
1 polymer ?
#
loop_
_entity_poly.entity_id
_entity_poly.type
_entity_poly.pdbx_seq_one_letter_code
_entity_poly.pdbx_strand_id
1 'polypeptide(L)'
;MALTTEDVRLMQGLAQRVAATRPDLVNTDASFGELAWNWGKDHAVHGESRRHRLWFSGAELVAWGWAQLPRRVRLSDGSAKDITGAYLAYQVDPGHAGLLDTASEAGPDAAVQSHVDAWAPTSYTVSSYEGVRRAPGYRGDLHILVEAPDGTMACSAIMWLDDVNETVEFEPVGTHPAYRRRGLARALLVHGLHLALAAGARHATVASMGTPTQARDLYYSVGFRELSRDAPLVKTRAGTANAR
;
A
#
# COMPACT_ATOMS: atom_id res chain seq x y z
N MET A 1 2.36 17.39 -12.72
CA MET A 1 2.40 17.57 -14.19
C MET A 1 1.24 16.78 -14.79
N ALA A 2 0.60 17.29 -15.84
CA ALA A 2 -0.47 16.56 -16.51
C ALA A 2 0.11 15.33 -17.23
N LEU A 3 -0.67 14.25 -17.34
CA LEU A 3 -0.25 13.04 -18.05
C LEU A 3 -0.24 13.31 -19.56
N THR A 4 0.93 13.15 -20.19
CA THR A 4 1.16 13.46 -21.60
C THR A 4 0.94 12.24 -22.50
N THR A 5 0.84 12.46 -23.82
CA THR A 5 0.84 11.37 -24.81
C THR A 5 2.13 10.54 -24.74
N GLU A 6 3.26 11.15 -24.39
CA GLU A 6 4.54 10.47 -24.24
C GLU A 6 4.52 9.52 -23.03
N ASP A 7 3.97 9.96 -21.91
CA ASP A 7 3.78 9.10 -20.73
C ASP A 7 2.90 7.89 -21.07
N VAL A 8 1.82 8.08 -21.83
CA VAL A 8 0.95 6.99 -22.27
C VAL A 8 1.69 6.00 -23.15
N ARG A 9 2.58 6.45 -24.05
CA ARG A 9 3.42 5.55 -24.86
C ARG A 9 4.35 4.71 -23.98
N LEU A 10 4.95 5.30 -22.95
CA LEU A 10 5.78 4.55 -22.00
C LEU A 10 4.95 3.50 -21.24
N MET A 11 3.75 3.88 -20.75
CA MET A 11 2.83 2.97 -20.06
C MET A 11 2.39 1.81 -20.97
N GLN A 12 2.08 2.10 -22.24
CA GLN A 12 1.74 1.11 -23.25
C GLN A 12 2.91 0.17 -23.55
N GLY A 13 4.14 0.71 -23.62
CA GLY A 13 5.34 -0.10 -23.76
C GLY A 13 5.52 -1.09 -22.60
N LEU A 14 5.27 -0.65 -21.36
CA LEU A 14 5.24 -1.56 -20.20
C LEU A 14 4.14 -2.60 -20.36
N ALA A 15 2.90 -2.20 -20.70
CA ALA A 15 1.79 -3.13 -20.88
C ALA A 15 2.08 -4.22 -21.92
N GLN A 16 2.76 -3.88 -23.02
CA GLN A 16 3.18 -4.85 -24.04
C GLN A 16 4.19 -5.86 -23.50
N ARG A 17 5.19 -5.42 -22.71
CA ARG A 17 6.16 -6.33 -22.10
C ARG A 17 5.53 -7.27 -21.08
N VAL A 18 4.64 -6.75 -20.23
CA VAL A 18 3.90 -7.59 -19.27
C VAL A 18 2.99 -8.58 -20.01
N ALA A 19 2.22 -8.12 -21.00
CA ALA A 19 1.36 -9.00 -21.79
C ALA A 19 2.12 -10.11 -22.55
N ALA A 20 3.35 -9.82 -23.01
CA ALA A 20 4.19 -10.78 -23.72
C ALA A 20 4.76 -11.89 -22.81
N THR A 21 4.92 -11.62 -21.50
CA THR A 21 5.62 -12.50 -20.56
C THR A 21 4.70 -13.12 -19.50
N ARG A 22 3.78 -12.32 -18.97
CA ARG A 22 2.82 -12.64 -17.89
C ARG A 22 1.50 -11.91 -18.12
N PRO A 23 0.72 -12.30 -19.15
CA PRO A 23 -0.56 -11.65 -19.45
C PRO A 23 -1.57 -11.74 -18.31
N ASP A 24 -1.43 -12.73 -17.42
CA ASP A 24 -2.19 -12.90 -16.19
C ASP A 24 -1.95 -11.78 -15.15
N LEU A 25 -0.86 -11.03 -15.28
CA LEU A 25 -0.46 -9.94 -14.38
C LEU A 25 -0.72 -8.53 -14.95
N VAL A 26 -1.45 -8.43 -16.07
CA VAL A 26 -1.90 -7.14 -16.58
C VAL A 26 -3.07 -6.67 -15.71
N ASN A 27 -2.87 -5.56 -15.00
CA ASN A 27 -3.91 -5.00 -14.14
C ASN A 27 -5.08 -4.44 -14.97
N THR A 28 -6.25 -4.36 -14.34
CA THR A 28 -7.40 -3.66 -14.92
C THR A 28 -7.03 -2.23 -15.31
N ASP A 29 -7.49 -1.79 -16.48
CA ASP A 29 -7.20 -0.47 -17.06
C ASP A 29 -5.71 -0.24 -17.43
N ALA A 30 -4.87 -1.27 -17.35
CA ALA A 30 -3.45 -1.21 -17.70
C ALA A 30 -3.14 -1.84 -19.07
N SER A 31 -4.12 -2.43 -19.75
CA SER A 31 -3.88 -2.98 -21.09
C SER A 31 -3.61 -1.86 -22.11
N PHE A 32 -2.93 -2.21 -23.20
CA PHE A 32 -2.53 -1.24 -24.24
C PHE A 32 -3.71 -0.40 -24.76
N GLY A 33 -4.86 -1.03 -24.99
CA GLY A 33 -6.07 -0.38 -25.50
C GLY A 33 -6.80 0.43 -24.43
N GLU A 34 -6.92 -0.09 -23.21
CA GLU A 34 -7.56 0.62 -22.10
C GLU A 34 -6.79 1.89 -21.73
N LEU A 35 -5.46 1.87 -21.77
CA LEU A 35 -4.64 3.06 -21.56
C LEU A 35 -4.96 4.16 -22.58
N ALA A 36 -5.08 3.82 -23.86
CA ALA A 36 -5.43 4.77 -24.91
C ALA A 36 -6.86 5.30 -24.73
N TRP A 37 -7.81 4.42 -24.43
CA TRP A 37 -9.21 4.77 -24.20
C TRP A 37 -9.39 5.67 -22.98
N ASN A 38 -8.84 5.28 -21.83
CA ASN A 38 -8.95 5.99 -20.56
C ASN A 38 -8.23 7.33 -20.58
N TRP A 39 -7.10 7.42 -21.28
CA TRP A 39 -6.45 8.71 -21.51
C TRP A 39 -7.29 9.58 -22.45
N GLY A 40 -7.64 9.07 -23.64
CA GLY A 40 -8.33 9.83 -24.68
C GLY A 40 -9.73 10.33 -24.31
N LYS A 41 -10.55 9.47 -23.69
CA LYS A 41 -11.92 9.80 -23.23
C LYS A 41 -11.96 11.03 -22.32
N ASP A 42 -10.92 11.20 -21.52
CA ASP A 42 -10.91 12.13 -20.39
C ASP A 42 -9.82 13.22 -20.52
N HIS A 43 -9.00 13.18 -21.59
CA HIS A 43 -7.86 14.09 -21.79
C HIS A 43 -8.30 15.57 -21.80
N ALA A 44 -9.44 15.87 -22.41
CA ALA A 44 -9.98 17.22 -22.50
C ALA A 44 -10.65 17.73 -21.21
N VAL A 45 -11.00 16.84 -20.27
CA VAL A 45 -11.85 17.15 -19.10
C VAL A 45 -11.06 17.07 -17.78
N HIS A 46 -9.93 16.35 -17.74
CA HIS A 46 -9.29 15.92 -16.49
C HIS A 46 -7.80 16.26 -16.36
N GLY A 47 -7.24 17.11 -17.22
CA GLY A 47 -5.81 17.45 -17.25
C GLY A 47 -5.23 17.91 -15.89
N GLU A 48 -6.04 18.56 -15.04
CA GLU A 48 -5.58 19.12 -13.76
C GLU A 48 -5.83 18.23 -12.52
N SER A 49 -6.72 17.23 -12.60
CA SER A 49 -7.10 16.40 -11.42
C SER A 49 -6.41 15.04 -11.35
N ARG A 50 -5.78 14.59 -12.43
CA ARG A 50 -5.11 13.28 -12.51
C ARG A 50 -3.72 13.35 -11.91
N ARG A 51 -3.54 12.73 -10.75
CA ARG A 51 -2.22 12.52 -10.16
C ARG A 51 -1.62 11.26 -10.75
N HIS A 52 -0.43 11.33 -11.33
CA HIS A 52 0.26 10.14 -11.83
C HIS A 52 1.72 10.13 -11.37
N ARG A 53 2.32 8.95 -11.40
CA ARG A 53 3.75 8.75 -11.17
C ARG A 53 4.25 7.61 -12.05
N LEU A 54 5.46 7.82 -12.55
CA LEU A 54 6.24 6.87 -13.33
C LEU A 54 7.48 6.47 -12.51
N TRP A 55 7.88 5.20 -12.60
CA TRP A 55 9.08 4.66 -11.96
C TRP A 55 9.92 3.94 -13.01
N PHE A 56 11.22 4.18 -12.98
CA PHE A 56 12.16 3.69 -13.99
C PHE A 56 13.29 2.87 -13.35
N SER A 57 13.75 1.84 -14.07
CA SER A 57 15.02 1.16 -13.86
C SER A 57 15.96 1.57 -15.00
N GLY A 58 16.94 2.42 -14.69
CA GLY A 58 17.71 3.10 -15.75
C GLY A 58 16.78 3.95 -16.63
N ALA A 59 16.76 3.66 -17.93
CA ALA A 59 15.88 4.34 -18.90
C ALA A 59 14.52 3.63 -19.11
N GLU A 60 14.34 2.45 -18.53
CA GLU A 60 13.15 1.62 -18.76
C GLU A 60 12.05 1.93 -17.74
N LEU A 61 10.82 2.18 -18.20
CA LEU A 61 9.68 2.33 -17.30
C LEU A 61 9.29 0.96 -16.75
N VAL A 62 9.39 0.79 -15.43
CA VAL A 62 9.15 -0.49 -14.74
C VAL A 62 7.91 -0.48 -13.84
N ALA A 63 7.37 0.71 -13.53
CA ALA A 63 6.06 0.81 -12.93
C ALA A 63 5.42 2.16 -13.22
N TRP A 64 4.11 2.22 -13.14
CA TRP A 64 3.36 3.47 -13.14
C TRP A 64 2.08 3.34 -12.31
N GLY A 65 1.54 4.48 -11.90
CA GLY A 65 0.27 4.55 -11.18
C GLY A 65 -0.39 5.89 -11.41
N TRP A 66 -1.70 5.89 -11.65
CA TRP A 66 -2.51 7.10 -11.77
C TRP A 66 -3.75 7.04 -10.88
N ALA A 67 -4.00 8.13 -10.16
CA ALA A 67 -5.08 8.25 -9.21
C ALA A 67 -6.08 9.30 -9.67
N GLN A 68 -7.35 8.94 -9.53
CA GLN A 68 -8.49 9.82 -9.62
C GLN A 68 -9.04 10.01 -8.20
N LEU A 69 -8.93 11.23 -7.68
CA LEU A 69 -9.48 11.57 -6.37
C LEU A 69 -10.99 11.86 -6.48
N PRO A 70 -11.73 11.85 -5.35
CA PRO A 70 -13.11 12.30 -5.31
C PRO A 70 -13.25 13.67 -5.96
N ARG A 71 -14.23 13.81 -6.86
CA ARG A 71 -14.37 14.99 -7.71
C ARG A 71 -15.82 15.21 -8.12
N ARG A 72 -16.17 16.47 -8.38
CA ARG A 72 -17.44 16.83 -9.00
C ARG A 72 -17.30 16.81 -10.52
N VAL A 73 -18.14 16.06 -11.21
CA VAL A 73 -18.16 15.98 -12.67
C VAL A 73 -19.43 16.61 -13.22
N ARG A 74 -19.33 17.32 -14.34
CA ARG A 74 -20.49 17.81 -15.08
C ARG A 74 -20.85 16.79 -16.15
N LEU A 75 -22.10 16.36 -16.17
CA LEU A 75 -22.64 15.39 -17.11
C LEU A 75 -23.06 16.10 -18.42
N SER A 76 -23.31 15.31 -19.46
CA SER A 76 -23.72 15.81 -20.79
C SER A 76 -25.07 16.53 -20.75
N ASP A 77 -25.94 16.22 -19.79
CA ASP A 77 -27.22 16.89 -19.56
C ASP A 77 -27.08 18.21 -18.77
N GLY A 78 -25.84 18.62 -18.44
CA GLY A 78 -25.54 19.84 -17.69
C GLY A 78 -25.67 19.70 -16.17
N SER A 79 -26.19 18.57 -15.66
CA SER A 79 -26.21 18.28 -14.23
C SER A 79 -24.81 18.02 -13.69
N ALA A 80 -24.63 18.17 -12.38
CA ALA A 80 -23.35 17.91 -11.72
C ALA A 80 -23.50 16.75 -10.74
N LYS A 81 -22.58 15.79 -10.82
CA LYS A 81 -22.54 14.61 -9.94
C LYS A 81 -21.26 14.62 -9.12
N ASP A 82 -21.40 14.37 -7.83
CA ASP A 82 -20.25 14.15 -6.94
C ASP A 82 -19.82 12.68 -7.01
N ILE A 83 -18.59 12.46 -7.45
CA ILE A 83 -17.92 11.16 -7.39
C ILE A 83 -17.16 11.12 -6.08
N THR A 84 -17.68 10.35 -5.13
CA THR A 84 -17.14 10.25 -3.76
C THR A 84 -16.04 9.19 -3.63
N GLY A 85 -15.95 8.25 -4.57
CA GLY A 85 -14.91 7.23 -4.63
C GLY A 85 -13.58 7.76 -5.17
N ALA A 86 -12.49 7.28 -4.61
CA ALA A 86 -11.16 7.38 -5.21
C ALA A 86 -10.89 6.13 -6.05
N TYR A 87 -10.16 6.29 -7.14
CA TYR A 87 -9.77 5.19 -8.02
C TYR A 87 -8.27 5.27 -8.33
N LEU A 88 -7.58 4.14 -8.31
CA LEU A 88 -6.16 4.01 -8.65
C LEU A 88 -6.00 2.87 -9.65
N ALA A 89 -5.42 3.17 -10.80
CA ALA A 89 -4.85 2.14 -11.67
C ALA A 89 -3.33 2.22 -11.64
N TYR A 90 -2.69 1.07 -11.81
CA TYR A 90 -1.24 0.96 -11.80
C TYR A 90 -0.83 -0.28 -12.60
N GLN A 91 0.43 -0.31 -13.03
CA GLN A 91 1.07 -1.52 -13.56
C GLN A 91 2.50 -1.55 -13.03
N VAL A 92 2.98 -2.74 -12.73
CA VAL A 92 4.39 -3.01 -12.40
C VAL A 92 4.88 -4.10 -13.35
N ASP A 93 6.10 -3.95 -13.85
CA ASP A 93 6.81 -4.97 -14.61
C ASP A 93 7.10 -6.16 -13.68
N PRO A 94 6.67 -7.39 -13.98
CA PRO A 94 6.91 -8.55 -13.13
C PRO A 94 8.38 -8.82 -12.84
N GLY A 95 9.30 -8.50 -13.76
CA GLY A 95 10.74 -8.65 -13.57
C GLY A 95 11.36 -7.56 -12.68
N HIS A 96 10.58 -6.52 -12.36
CA HIS A 96 10.95 -5.43 -11.46
C HIS A 96 9.92 -5.23 -10.34
N ALA A 97 9.01 -6.20 -10.21
CA ALA A 97 8.07 -6.24 -9.14
C ALA A 97 8.87 -6.65 -7.90
N GLY A 98 9.34 -5.65 -7.15
CA GLY A 98 9.70 -5.90 -5.76
C GLY A 98 8.49 -6.30 -4.91
N LEU A 99 7.31 -6.44 -5.53
CA LEU A 99 6.07 -6.92 -4.95
C LEU A 99 5.82 -8.31 -5.53
N LEU A 100 6.16 -9.34 -4.75
CA LEU A 100 5.23 -10.35 -4.22
C LEU A 100 5.94 -11.69 -4.09
N ASP A 101 6.17 -12.07 -2.84
CA ASP A 101 5.65 -13.33 -2.35
C ASP A 101 4.78 -12.97 -1.12
N THR A 102 3.57 -13.51 -1.04
CA THR A 102 2.88 -13.57 0.26
C THR A 102 3.76 -14.36 1.23
N ALA A 103 3.60 -14.19 2.53
CA ALA A 103 4.42 -14.97 3.46
C ALA A 103 4.15 -16.49 3.35
N SER A 104 3.03 -16.89 2.74
CA SER A 104 2.75 -18.27 2.34
C SER A 104 3.70 -18.78 1.26
N GLU A 105 4.12 -17.91 0.35
CA GLU A 105 5.01 -18.22 -0.78
C GLU A 105 6.48 -18.01 -0.40
N ALA A 106 6.80 -16.90 0.27
CA ALA A 106 8.16 -16.51 0.66
C ALA A 106 8.75 -17.43 1.74
N GLY A 107 7.87 -17.99 2.57
CA GLY A 107 8.22 -18.84 3.70
C GLY A 107 8.66 -18.10 4.97
N PRO A 108 8.88 -18.85 6.07
CA PRO A 108 9.14 -18.29 7.40
C PRO A 108 10.40 -17.43 7.52
N ASP A 109 11.48 -17.82 6.85
CA ASP A 109 12.76 -17.13 6.99
C ASP A 109 12.70 -15.73 6.40
N ALA A 110 12.08 -15.55 5.23
CA ALA A 110 11.88 -14.24 4.60
C ALA A 110 11.00 -13.32 5.46
N ALA A 111 9.90 -13.85 6.01
CA ALA A 111 9.00 -13.12 6.90
C ALA A 111 9.71 -12.61 8.16
N VAL A 112 10.52 -13.47 8.79
CA VAL A 112 11.29 -13.10 9.97
C VAL A 112 12.39 -12.11 9.62
N GLN A 113 13.13 -12.35 8.53
CA GLN A 113 14.22 -11.47 8.10
C GLN A 113 13.70 -10.05 7.83
N SER A 114 12.57 -9.91 7.14
CA SER A 114 11.93 -8.60 6.90
C SER A 114 11.62 -7.85 8.20
N HIS A 115 11.11 -8.55 9.21
CA HIS A 115 10.82 -7.96 10.51
C HIS A 115 12.11 -7.56 11.25
N VAL A 116 13.10 -8.46 11.29
CA VAL A 116 14.40 -8.19 11.93
C VAL A 116 15.08 -6.97 11.30
N ASP A 117 15.09 -6.89 9.97
CA ASP A 117 15.69 -5.79 9.23
C ASP A 117 14.98 -4.45 9.44
N ALA A 118 13.68 -4.47 9.68
CA ALA A 118 12.91 -3.25 9.95
C ALA A 118 13.11 -2.72 11.39
N TRP A 119 13.31 -3.60 12.38
CA TRP A 119 13.26 -3.27 13.82
C TRP A 119 14.39 -3.85 14.68
N ALA A 120 15.58 -4.08 14.13
CA ALA A 120 16.72 -4.52 14.95
C ALA A 120 17.07 -3.49 16.06
N PRO A 121 17.37 -3.96 17.30
CA PRO A 121 17.31 -5.35 17.76
C PRO A 121 15.88 -5.78 18.13
N THR A 122 15.54 -7.04 17.86
CA THR A 122 14.23 -7.65 18.16
C THR A 122 14.40 -9.09 18.66
N SER A 123 13.46 -9.58 19.47
CA SER A 123 13.39 -11.01 19.87
C SER A 123 12.59 -11.88 18.90
N TYR A 124 12.13 -11.31 17.78
CA TYR A 124 11.32 -12.02 16.80
C TYR A 124 12.15 -13.09 16.07
N THR A 125 11.63 -14.31 16.04
CA THR A 125 12.28 -15.50 15.48
C THR A 125 11.30 -16.31 14.65
N VAL A 126 11.79 -17.28 13.88
CA VAL A 126 10.95 -18.26 13.17
C VAL A 126 9.94 -18.94 14.11
N SER A 127 10.37 -19.33 15.31
CA SER A 127 9.46 -19.89 16.33
C SER A 127 8.35 -18.91 16.74
N SER A 128 8.69 -17.63 16.90
CA SER A 128 7.69 -16.59 17.20
C SER A 128 6.71 -16.39 16.04
N TYR A 129 7.23 -16.38 14.81
CA TYR A 129 6.40 -16.28 13.60
C TYR A 129 5.46 -17.47 13.43
N GLU A 130 5.90 -18.70 13.70
CA GLU A 130 5.02 -19.87 13.72
C GLU A 130 3.93 -19.76 14.79
N GLY A 131 4.21 -19.10 15.92
CA GLY A 131 3.19 -18.72 16.90
C GLY A 131 2.16 -17.75 16.31
N VAL A 132 2.61 -16.69 15.61
CA VAL A 132 1.75 -15.73 14.91
C VAL A 132 0.89 -16.42 13.86
N ARG A 133 1.44 -17.36 13.08
CA ARG A 133 0.69 -18.11 12.07
C ARG A 133 -0.43 -18.99 12.63
N ARG A 134 -0.32 -19.41 13.89
CA ARG A 134 -1.34 -20.20 14.60
C ARG A 134 -2.36 -19.33 15.31
N ALA A 135 -2.14 -18.01 15.38
CA ALA A 135 -3.10 -17.11 16.00
C ALA A 135 -4.41 -17.11 15.19
N PRO A 136 -5.58 -17.10 15.86
CA PRO A 136 -6.86 -16.91 15.19
C PRO A 136 -6.84 -15.66 14.29
N GLY A 137 -7.39 -15.77 13.09
CA GLY A 137 -7.44 -14.67 12.12
C GLY A 137 -6.17 -14.49 11.28
N TYR A 138 -5.08 -15.21 11.55
CA TYR A 138 -3.91 -15.17 10.69
C TYR A 138 -4.23 -15.72 9.29
N ARG A 139 -3.87 -14.94 8.27
CA ARG A 139 -4.05 -15.26 6.86
C ARG A 139 -2.75 -14.99 6.13
N GLY A 140 -2.12 -16.05 5.62
CA GLY A 140 -0.83 -15.94 4.94
C GLY A 140 -0.91 -15.18 3.62
N ASP A 141 -2.07 -15.24 2.94
CA ASP A 141 -2.40 -14.42 1.76
C ASP A 141 -2.58 -12.92 2.09
N LEU A 142 -2.72 -12.59 3.37
CA LEU A 142 -2.79 -11.22 3.90
C LEU A 142 -1.51 -10.81 4.65
N HIS A 143 -0.43 -11.56 4.51
CA HIS A 143 0.91 -11.17 4.96
C HIS A 143 1.78 -10.90 3.73
N ILE A 144 2.03 -9.63 3.44
CA ILE A 144 2.73 -9.19 2.23
C ILE A 144 4.16 -8.77 2.52
N LEU A 145 5.08 -9.21 1.65
CA LEU A 145 6.48 -8.83 1.68
C LEU A 145 6.88 -8.13 0.38
N VAL A 146 7.91 -7.30 0.46
CA VAL A 146 8.53 -6.61 -0.65
C VAL A 146 10.01 -6.97 -0.66
N GLU A 147 10.45 -7.64 -1.72
CA GLU A 147 11.85 -7.99 -1.96
C GLU A 147 12.47 -6.94 -2.90
N ALA A 148 13.66 -6.44 -2.57
CA ALA A 148 14.41 -5.57 -3.45
C ALA A 148 15.11 -6.39 -4.54
N PRO A 149 15.52 -5.78 -5.68
CA PRO A 149 16.20 -6.51 -6.76
C PRO A 149 17.51 -7.22 -6.35
N ASP A 150 18.09 -6.86 -5.20
CA ASP A 150 19.29 -7.49 -4.63
C ASP A 150 18.99 -8.67 -3.69
N GLY A 151 17.72 -9.05 -3.55
CA GLY A 151 17.25 -10.11 -2.66
C GLY A 151 16.87 -9.66 -1.25
N THR A 152 17.03 -8.37 -0.92
CA THR A 152 16.75 -7.88 0.44
C THR A 152 15.26 -7.77 0.70
N MET A 153 14.77 -8.30 1.83
CA MET A 153 13.39 -8.09 2.27
C MET A 153 13.17 -6.66 2.78
N ALA A 154 12.80 -5.77 1.87
CA ALA A 154 12.80 -4.33 2.06
C ALA A 154 11.59 -3.78 2.84
N CYS A 155 10.42 -4.43 2.77
CA CYS A 155 9.21 -3.98 3.44
C CYS A 155 8.26 -5.15 3.72
N SER A 156 7.48 -5.10 4.81
CA SER A 156 6.42 -6.08 5.05
C SER A 156 5.24 -5.48 5.81
N ALA A 157 4.06 -6.09 5.65
CA ALA A 157 2.98 -5.94 6.61
C ALA A 157 2.12 -7.20 6.75
N ILE A 158 1.58 -7.40 7.94
CA ILE A 158 0.48 -8.34 8.17
C ILE A 158 -0.82 -7.54 8.21
N MET A 159 -1.86 -8.07 7.57
CA MET A 159 -3.22 -7.53 7.58
C MET A 159 -4.14 -8.49 8.34
N TRP A 160 -4.60 -8.07 9.51
CA TRP A 160 -5.51 -8.84 10.36
C TRP A 160 -6.94 -8.50 10.00
N LEU A 161 -7.64 -9.43 9.33
CA LEU A 161 -9.03 -9.26 8.94
C LEU A 161 -9.96 -9.70 10.07
N ASP A 162 -10.81 -8.79 10.52
CA ASP A 162 -12.01 -9.05 11.31
C ASP A 162 -13.20 -9.10 10.34
N ASP A 163 -13.64 -10.30 10.03
CA ASP A 163 -14.75 -10.57 9.12
C ASP A 163 -16.11 -10.17 9.69
N VAL A 164 -16.26 -10.20 11.02
CA VAL A 164 -17.49 -9.81 11.72
C VAL A 164 -17.73 -8.31 11.60
N ASN A 165 -16.67 -7.50 11.78
CA ASN A 165 -16.77 -6.04 11.69
C ASN A 165 -16.39 -5.47 10.31
N GLU A 166 -16.00 -6.33 9.37
CA GLU A 166 -15.54 -5.95 8.03
C GLU A 166 -14.38 -4.93 8.11
N THR A 167 -13.44 -5.15 9.04
CA THR A 167 -12.29 -4.26 9.26
C THR A 167 -10.97 -5.00 9.10
N VAL A 168 -9.95 -4.32 8.57
CA VAL A 168 -8.58 -4.83 8.51
C VAL A 168 -7.64 -3.95 9.32
N GLU A 169 -6.76 -4.57 10.11
CA GLU A 169 -5.67 -3.87 10.78
C GLU A 169 -4.33 -4.20 10.14
N PHE A 170 -3.57 -3.17 9.78
CA PHE A 170 -2.18 -3.32 9.33
C PHE A 170 -1.25 -3.33 10.54
N GLU A 171 -0.78 -4.50 10.96
CA GLU A 171 0.17 -4.61 12.06
C GLU A 171 1.01 -5.90 12.02
N PRO A 172 2.35 -5.83 12.06
CA PRO A 172 3.17 -4.61 12.00
C PRO A 172 3.37 -4.14 10.55
N VAL A 173 3.79 -2.88 10.35
CA VAL A 173 4.20 -2.33 9.04
C VAL A 173 5.64 -1.86 9.09
N GLY A 174 6.54 -2.57 8.41
CA GLY A 174 7.99 -2.39 8.55
C GLY A 174 8.68 -2.07 7.24
N THR A 175 9.68 -1.18 7.29
CA THR A 175 10.57 -0.93 6.15
C THR A 175 12.01 -0.92 6.61
N HIS A 176 12.83 -1.74 5.94
CA HIS A 176 14.28 -1.79 6.11
C HIS A 176 14.87 -0.37 6.02
N PRO A 177 15.73 0.08 6.95
CA PRO A 177 16.29 1.44 6.99
C PRO A 177 16.86 1.96 5.67
N ALA A 178 17.69 1.17 4.98
CA ALA A 178 18.29 1.50 3.67
C ALA A 178 17.26 1.73 2.53
N TYR A 179 16.04 1.26 2.69
CA TYR A 179 14.96 1.29 1.70
C TYR A 179 13.85 2.30 2.04
N ARG A 180 13.97 3.02 3.16
CA ARG A 180 13.04 4.08 3.55
C ARG A 180 13.08 5.23 2.56
N ARG A 181 11.99 6.01 2.52
CA ARG A 181 11.81 7.19 1.64
C ARG A 181 11.84 6.92 0.13
N ARG A 182 11.82 5.64 -0.28
CA ARG A 182 11.68 5.22 -1.69
C ARG A 182 10.23 4.96 -2.12
N GLY A 183 9.28 5.07 -1.19
CA GLY A 183 7.84 4.88 -1.44
C GLY A 183 7.33 3.45 -1.26
N LEU A 184 8.17 2.51 -0.81
CA LEU A 184 7.80 1.09 -0.66
C LEU A 184 6.61 0.89 0.29
N ALA A 185 6.66 1.45 1.51
CA ALA A 185 5.55 1.31 2.46
C ALA A 185 4.24 1.90 1.92
N ARG A 186 4.30 2.98 1.14
CA ARG A 186 3.11 3.57 0.50
C ARG A 186 2.52 2.62 -0.55
N ALA A 187 3.37 2.01 -1.37
CA ALA A 187 2.94 1.03 -2.37
C ALA A 187 2.37 -0.23 -1.70
N LEU A 188 3.06 -0.73 -0.68
CA LEU A 188 2.63 -1.88 0.13
C LEU A 188 1.26 -1.64 0.76
N LEU A 189 1.04 -0.50 1.42
CA LEU A 189 -0.25 -0.16 2.05
C LEU A 189 -1.37 -0.07 1.01
N VAL A 190 -1.12 0.58 -0.13
CA VAL A 190 -2.11 0.69 -1.21
C VAL A 190 -2.48 -0.67 -1.79
N HIS A 191 -1.48 -1.53 -2.04
CA HIS A 191 -1.71 -2.88 -2.51
C HIS A 191 -2.48 -3.71 -1.48
N GLY A 192 -2.07 -3.65 -0.21
CA GLY A 192 -2.77 -4.31 0.89
C GLY A 192 -4.20 -3.84 1.05
N LEU A 193 -4.51 -2.56 0.84
CA LEU A 193 -5.89 -2.05 0.87
C LEU A 193 -6.76 -2.67 -0.22
N HIS A 194 -6.22 -2.92 -1.42
CA HIS A 194 -6.95 -3.64 -2.47
C HIS A 194 -7.17 -5.12 -2.11
N LEU A 195 -6.16 -5.79 -1.54
CA LEU A 195 -6.28 -7.18 -1.07
C LEU A 195 -7.32 -7.30 0.05
N ALA A 196 -7.29 -6.38 1.02
CA ALA A 196 -8.24 -6.35 2.12
C ALA A 196 -9.67 -6.09 1.62
N LEU A 197 -9.85 -5.17 0.67
CA LEU A 197 -11.14 -4.93 0.04
C LEU A 197 -11.67 -6.18 -0.67
N ALA A 198 -10.82 -6.87 -1.44
CA ALA A 198 -11.16 -8.13 -2.09
C ALA A 198 -11.48 -9.26 -1.08
N ALA A 199 -10.86 -9.21 0.10
CA ALA A 199 -11.09 -10.13 1.20
C ALA A 199 -12.35 -9.79 2.05
N GLY A 200 -13.05 -8.69 1.76
CA GLY A 200 -14.30 -8.30 2.41
C GLY A 200 -14.19 -7.13 3.40
N ALA A 201 -13.01 -6.54 3.59
CA ALA A 201 -12.86 -5.38 4.46
C ALA A 201 -13.51 -4.12 3.85
N ARG A 202 -14.16 -3.32 4.70
CA ARG A 202 -14.73 -2.01 4.36
C ARG A 202 -14.02 -0.86 5.07
N HIS A 203 -13.32 -1.15 6.16
CA HIS A 203 -12.51 -0.17 6.89
C HIS A 203 -11.11 -0.73 7.13
N ALA A 204 -10.14 0.17 7.19
CA ALA A 204 -8.75 -0.18 7.51
C ALA A 204 -8.24 0.67 8.66
N THR A 205 -7.53 0.05 9.59
CA THR A 205 -6.84 0.71 10.71
C THR A 205 -5.34 0.41 10.64
N VAL A 206 -4.57 1.30 11.26
CA VAL A 206 -3.14 1.09 11.49
C VAL A 206 -2.76 1.87 12.74
N ALA A 207 -2.16 1.17 13.70
CA ALA A 207 -1.64 1.81 14.90
C ALA A 207 -0.30 2.49 14.58
N SER A 208 -0.10 3.70 15.11
CA SER A 208 1.17 4.42 15.03
C SER A 208 1.56 4.85 16.44
N MET A 209 2.40 4.06 17.10
CA MET A 209 2.89 4.39 18.43
C MET A 209 3.88 5.57 18.38
N GLY A 210 3.65 6.60 19.21
CA GLY A 210 4.59 7.68 19.49
C GLY A 210 4.27 9.03 18.84
N THR A 211 4.52 10.10 19.58
CA THR A 211 4.35 11.50 19.14
C THR A 211 5.67 12.26 19.11
N PRO A 212 6.04 12.90 17.97
CA PRO A 212 5.56 12.71 16.60
C PRO A 212 6.35 11.61 15.86
N THR A 213 5.67 10.74 15.13
CA THR A 213 6.32 9.71 14.30
C THR A 213 6.19 10.00 12.81
N GLN A 214 7.27 9.77 12.06
CA GLN A 214 7.29 9.86 10.59
C GLN A 214 6.29 8.89 9.91
N ALA A 215 5.85 7.84 10.61
CA ALA A 215 4.85 6.90 10.12
C ALA A 215 3.47 7.55 9.93
N ARG A 216 3.11 8.55 10.75
CA ARG A 216 1.82 9.25 10.63
C ARG A 216 1.64 9.92 9.26
N ASP A 217 2.66 10.64 8.79
CA ASP A 217 2.60 11.34 7.52
C ASP A 217 2.51 10.36 6.34
N LEU A 218 3.13 9.18 6.47
CA LEU A 218 2.96 8.08 5.51
C LEU A 218 1.50 7.62 5.46
N TYR A 219 0.88 7.31 6.60
CA TYR A 219 -0.50 6.81 6.63
C TYR A 219 -1.48 7.86 6.09
N TYR A 220 -1.32 9.14 6.45
CA TYR A 220 -2.12 10.23 5.88
C TYR A 220 -1.94 10.36 4.36
N SER A 221 -0.74 10.10 3.83
CA SER A 221 -0.49 10.12 2.38
C SER A 221 -1.18 8.99 1.59
N VAL A 222 -1.66 7.96 2.28
CA VAL A 222 -2.45 6.84 1.73
C VAL A 222 -3.95 7.06 1.92
N GLY A 223 -4.36 8.05 2.72
CA GLY A 223 -5.77 8.40 2.97
C GLY A 223 -6.31 7.96 4.33
N PHE A 224 -5.47 7.41 5.21
CA PHE A 224 -5.85 7.22 6.61
C PHE A 224 -6.08 8.57 7.28
N ARG A 225 -6.90 8.57 8.34
CA ARG A 225 -7.18 9.72 9.19
C ARG A 225 -7.16 9.28 10.64
N GLU A 226 -6.86 10.19 11.55
CA GLU A 226 -6.93 9.92 12.99
C GLU A 226 -8.36 9.46 13.35
N LEU A 227 -8.45 8.34 14.06
CA LEU A 227 -9.70 7.76 14.55
C LEU A 227 -9.75 7.82 16.07
N SER A 228 -8.67 7.41 16.72
CA SER A 228 -8.50 7.40 18.17
C SER A 228 -7.03 7.64 18.53
N ARG A 229 -6.79 7.87 19.82
CA ARG A 229 -5.45 7.96 20.40
C ARG A 229 -5.44 7.29 21.77
N ASP A 230 -4.33 6.67 22.12
CA ASP A 230 -4.13 6.16 23.47
C ASP A 230 -4.08 7.32 24.47
N ALA A 231 -4.90 7.23 25.52
CA ALA A 231 -4.82 8.13 26.66
C ALA A 231 -4.07 7.41 27.79
N PRO A 232 -2.88 7.90 28.20
CA PRO A 232 -2.16 7.27 29.30
C PRO A 232 -2.98 7.38 30.58
N LEU A 233 -3.32 6.25 31.19
CA LEU A 233 -3.93 6.22 32.51
C LEU A 233 -2.85 6.47 33.57
N VAL A 234 -2.68 7.73 33.98
CA VAL A 234 -1.73 8.10 35.03
C VAL A 234 -2.43 8.02 36.39
N LYS A 235 -2.08 7.01 37.20
CA LYS A 235 -2.52 6.95 38.60
C LYS A 235 -1.70 7.93 39.44
N THR A 236 -2.28 9.08 39.79
CA THR A 236 -1.64 10.02 40.71
C THR A 236 -1.59 9.39 42.11
N ARG A 237 -0.41 9.30 42.73
CA ARG A 237 -0.31 8.95 44.15
C ARG A 237 -0.95 10.08 44.96
N ALA A 238 -1.94 9.77 45.79
CA ALA A 238 -2.43 10.70 46.80
C ALA A 238 -1.25 11.09 47.70
N GLY A 239 -0.97 12.39 47.79
CA GLY A 239 0.11 12.90 48.64
C GLY A 239 -0.09 12.47 50.08
N THR A 240 0.97 11.96 50.70
CA THR A 240 1.03 11.77 52.15
C THR A 240 0.82 13.13 52.79
N ALA A 241 -0.36 13.36 53.38
CA ALA A 241 -0.58 14.47 54.28
C ALA A 241 0.35 14.27 55.48
N ASN A 242 1.35 15.13 55.63
CA ASN A 242 2.16 15.21 56.84
C ASN A 242 1.23 15.56 58.00
N ALA A 243 1.00 14.60 58.90
CA ALA A 243 0.48 14.87 60.22
C ALA A 243 1.53 15.67 61.01
N ARG A 244 1.09 16.78 61.60
CA ARG A 244 1.87 17.62 62.52
C ARG A 244 2.11 16.92 63.85
#